data_AF-A0A1G7PNF2-F1
#
_entry.id   AF-A0A1G7PNF2-F1
#
_cell.length_a   1.000
_cell.length_b   1.000
_cell.length_c   1.000
_cell.angle_alpha   90.00
_cell.angle_beta   90.00
_cell.angle_gamma   90.00
#
_symmetry.space_group_name_H-M   'P 1'
#
loop_
_entity.id
_entity.type
_entity.pdbx_description
1 polymer ?
#
loop_
_entity_poly.entity_id
_entity_poly.type
_entity_poly.pdbx_seq_one_letter_code
_entity_poly.pdbx_strand_id
1 'polypeptide(L)'
;MEEMKNERNIDDKKTNVITVKLTAEKHKGVREAQHEWAGPAASQPMQPPAAHSAAGPVPARLRLAPAPRARSRTSFRHGGRRFGALAASMAALSALAVLLPALLAGRAPAPAAQVPDAAAAAAAQANSAAPQQGAAGGAGRLAPAEASPADDTQVRVYLTRTRTVETLPLEQYVTGVLAAEMPADFDLDALKAQAIAARTYIISRLQSKNTSGVPNGKADVVDSVDHQAYLSQAELKKWAQQGKEAQLEKLQKAVADTKGIIMTYKGKPITAAFFSASGGYTENSEDYWNLKVPYLRSVSSPWDAKMNPKNQVTVTLSLEEVFEKLGQQIPAEPAINNKEASRKTFQMISTTPGGRVNEIRIGDKVYTGREVREKLGLRSSQFTIKASNSEVKITTYGSGHGVGMSQWGANGMAKEGYTTTQILKHYYTGISFQQAGQ
;
A
#
# COMPACT_ATOMS: atom_id res chain seq x y z
N MET A 1 11.55 -41.12 69.96
CA MET A 1 11.65 -40.51 68.62
C MET A 1 10.69 -41.26 67.72
N GLU A 2 9.64 -40.55 67.31
CA GLU A 2 8.62 -40.83 66.27
C GLU A 2 8.11 -42.26 66.03
N GLU A 3 6.95 -42.52 66.64
CA GLU A 3 5.78 -43.31 66.19
C GLU A 3 5.11 -42.67 64.95
N MET A 4 4.16 -43.23 64.19
CA MET A 4 3.56 -44.55 63.95
C MET A 4 2.68 -44.43 62.68
N LYS A 5 2.35 -45.56 62.07
CA LYS A 5 1.28 -45.72 61.08
C LYS A 5 -0.12 -45.69 61.75
N ASN A 6 -1.12 -45.45 60.89
CA ASN A 6 -2.45 -46.06 60.81
C ASN A 6 -3.71 -45.29 61.31
N GLU A 7 -4.65 -45.17 60.36
CA GLU A 7 -6.11 -45.43 60.47
C GLU A 7 -6.98 -44.75 61.56
N ARG A 8 -7.95 -43.91 61.16
CA ARG A 8 -9.40 -44.20 61.14
C ARG A 8 -10.31 -42.98 60.91
N ASN A 9 -11.56 -43.34 60.63
CA ASN A 9 -12.73 -42.64 60.12
C ASN A 9 -13.56 -41.88 61.21
N ILE A 10 -14.51 -41.03 60.76
CA ILE A 10 -15.77 -40.54 61.41
C ILE A 10 -15.86 -39.07 61.92
N ASP A 11 -16.82 -38.33 61.30
CA ASP A 11 -17.75 -37.23 61.68
C ASP A 11 -17.46 -36.33 62.92
N ASP A 12 -17.78 -35.03 62.98
CA ASP A 12 -19.03 -34.34 62.60
C ASP A 12 -18.89 -32.79 62.71
N LYS A 13 -19.82 -32.06 62.06
CA LYS A 13 -20.31 -30.68 62.34
C LYS A 13 -19.42 -29.43 62.17
N LYS A 14 -19.71 -28.58 61.15
CA LYS A 14 -20.74 -27.49 61.16
C LYS A 14 -20.52 -26.42 60.06
N THR A 15 -21.55 -26.20 59.22
CA THR A 15 -22.08 -24.90 58.67
C THR A 15 -21.11 -23.92 57.98
N ASN A 16 -21.32 -23.40 56.75
CA ASN A 16 -22.54 -22.86 56.14
C ASN A 16 -22.52 -22.95 54.60
N VAL A 17 -23.70 -23.25 54.05
CA VAL A 17 -24.09 -23.23 52.63
C VAL A 17 -24.99 -22.03 52.41
N ILE A 18 -24.82 -21.24 51.33
CA ILE A 18 -25.96 -20.78 50.51
C ILE A 18 -25.53 -20.74 49.04
N THR A 19 -26.19 -21.58 48.24
CA THR A 19 -26.21 -21.59 46.77
C THR A 19 -27.47 -20.85 46.32
N VAL A 20 -27.40 -20.04 45.26
CA VAL A 20 -28.60 -19.57 44.54
C VAL A 20 -28.53 -20.09 43.10
N LYS A 21 -29.46 -20.99 42.79
CA LYS A 21 -29.83 -21.43 41.43
C LYS A 21 -30.86 -20.48 40.85
N LEU A 22 -30.75 -20.21 39.54
CA LEU A 22 -31.72 -19.48 38.72
C LEU A 22 -32.47 -20.47 37.84
N THR A 23 -33.81 -20.44 37.84
CA THR A 23 -34.68 -20.95 36.77
C THR A 23 -36.09 -20.31 36.85
N ALA A 24 -36.54 -19.74 35.72
CA ALA A 24 -37.91 -19.68 35.11
C ALA A 24 -39.13 -19.27 36.01
N GLU A 25 -40.22 -18.60 35.60
CA GLU A 25 -40.87 -18.29 34.31
C GLU A 25 -42.10 -17.34 34.54
N LYS A 26 -42.62 -16.72 33.46
CA LYS A 26 -44.05 -16.34 33.15
C LYS A 26 -44.74 -15.01 33.60
N HIS A 27 -44.93 -14.14 32.60
CA HIS A 27 -46.17 -13.57 31.97
C HIS A 27 -47.28 -12.75 32.70
N LYS A 28 -47.53 -11.53 32.16
CA LYS A 28 -48.79 -10.89 31.62
C LYS A 28 -48.74 -9.35 31.87
N GLY A 29 -49.16 -8.41 31.03
CA GLY A 29 -49.79 -8.37 29.69
C GLY A 29 -50.07 -6.91 29.22
N VAL A 30 -50.30 -6.75 27.90
CA VAL A 30 -51.23 -5.83 27.17
C VAL A 30 -51.26 -4.30 27.42
N ARG A 31 -50.99 -3.50 26.37
CA ARG A 31 -51.93 -2.55 25.72
C ARG A 31 -51.37 -1.87 24.45
N GLU A 32 -52.26 -1.67 23.48
CA GLU A 32 -52.10 -1.06 22.15
C GLU A 32 -51.93 0.48 22.17
N ALA A 33 -51.33 1.06 21.13
CA ALA A 33 -51.91 2.16 20.33
C ALA A 33 -51.03 2.51 19.11
N GLN A 34 -51.69 2.62 17.94
CA GLN A 34 -51.18 3.15 16.67
C GLN A 34 -51.03 4.68 16.72
N HIS A 35 -50.18 5.27 15.87
CA HIS A 35 -50.50 6.48 15.10
C HIS A 35 -49.41 6.81 14.06
N GLU A 36 -49.84 6.89 12.79
CA GLU A 36 -49.17 7.61 11.70
C GLU A 36 -49.16 9.13 11.96
N TRP A 37 -48.12 9.84 11.50
CA TRP A 37 -48.28 11.24 11.06
C TRP A 37 -47.22 11.62 10.00
N ALA A 38 -47.70 12.32 8.97
CA ALA A 38 -47.04 12.79 7.75
C ALA A 38 -46.04 13.96 7.93
N GLY A 39 -45.30 14.30 6.87
CA GLY A 39 -44.41 15.48 6.79
C GLY A 39 -45.12 16.84 6.99
N PRO A 40 -44.45 18.00 6.82
CA PRO A 40 -43.94 18.40 5.49
C PRO A 40 -42.72 19.35 5.43
N ALA A 41 -42.37 19.67 4.18
CA ALA A 41 -41.95 20.97 3.64
C ALA A 41 -40.47 21.40 3.67
N ALA A 42 -40.03 21.72 2.46
CA ALA A 42 -38.78 22.34 2.06
C ALA A 42 -38.74 23.85 2.40
N SER A 43 -37.53 24.35 2.64
CA SER A 43 -37.22 25.78 2.64
C SER A 43 -36.01 26.04 1.76
N GLN A 44 -36.21 26.84 0.72
CA GLN A 44 -35.19 27.32 -0.22
C GLN A 44 -34.21 28.31 0.43
N PRO A 45 -33.02 28.52 -0.18
CA PRO A 45 -31.99 29.42 0.33
C PRO A 45 -32.22 30.90 0.01
N MET A 46 -31.82 31.77 0.95
CA MET A 46 -31.77 33.23 0.83
C MET A 46 -30.82 33.72 -0.27
N GLN A 47 -31.31 34.68 -1.07
CA GLN A 47 -30.48 35.59 -1.88
C GLN A 47 -30.02 36.81 -1.06
N PRO A 48 -28.83 37.36 -1.31
CA PRO A 48 -28.52 38.76 -1.02
C PRO A 48 -28.64 39.67 -2.27
N PRO A 49 -28.89 40.99 -2.08
CA PRO A 49 -29.37 41.90 -3.12
C PRO A 49 -28.27 42.50 -4.01
N ALA A 50 -28.72 43.06 -5.14
CA ALA A 50 -27.93 43.68 -6.19
C ALA A 50 -27.61 45.18 -5.95
N ALA A 51 -26.43 45.55 -6.45
CA ALA A 51 -26.03 46.77 -7.18
C ALA A 51 -26.29 48.18 -6.64
N HIS A 52 -25.21 48.97 -6.56
CA HIS A 52 -25.19 50.33 -7.10
C HIS A 52 -23.86 50.67 -7.80
N SER A 53 -23.99 51.38 -8.91
CA SER A 53 -22.98 51.86 -9.86
C SER A 53 -22.80 53.37 -9.68
N ALA A 54 -21.58 53.89 -9.85
CA ALA A 54 -21.34 55.25 -10.34
C ALA A 54 -19.89 55.43 -10.85
N ALA A 55 -19.77 56.04 -12.03
CA ALA A 55 -18.56 56.34 -12.79
C ALA A 55 -17.87 57.65 -12.35
N GLY A 56 -16.53 57.71 -12.29
CA GLY A 56 -15.66 58.47 -13.22
C GLY A 56 -15.11 59.78 -12.58
N PRO A 57 -14.12 60.52 -13.15
CA PRO A 57 -13.14 60.20 -14.19
C PRO A 57 -11.65 60.46 -13.79
N VAL A 58 -10.75 60.10 -14.70
CA VAL A 58 -9.27 60.29 -14.71
C VAL A 58 -8.91 61.71 -15.19
N PRO A 59 -7.70 62.23 -14.88
CA PRO A 59 -6.77 62.50 -15.99
C PRO A 59 -5.31 62.08 -15.73
N ALA A 60 -4.59 61.98 -16.85
CA ALA A 60 -3.30 61.34 -17.05
C ALA A 60 -2.11 62.31 -17.16
N ARG A 61 -0.92 61.71 -17.40
CA ARG A 61 0.37 62.24 -17.94
C ARG A 61 1.41 62.56 -16.85
N LEU A 62 2.72 62.30 -17.01
CA LEU A 62 3.57 62.14 -18.20
C LEU A 62 4.84 61.31 -17.88
N ARG A 63 5.43 60.70 -18.93
CA ARG A 63 6.73 59.98 -18.99
C ARG A 63 7.94 60.84 -18.62
N LEU A 64 9.04 60.21 -18.18
CA LEU A 64 10.38 60.27 -18.84
C LEU A 64 11.48 59.49 -18.06
N ALA A 65 12.23 58.66 -18.77
CA ALA A 65 13.60 58.23 -18.46
C ALA A 65 14.55 58.98 -19.44
N PRO A 66 15.88 59.15 -19.21
CA PRO A 66 16.85 58.05 -19.22
C PRO A 66 18.08 58.19 -18.27
N ALA A 67 18.93 57.14 -18.25
CA ALA A 67 20.26 56.97 -17.60
C ALA A 67 21.36 57.93 -18.16
N PRO A 68 22.71 57.87 -17.90
CA PRO A 68 23.54 56.85 -17.19
C PRO A 68 24.80 57.36 -16.40
N ARG A 69 25.60 56.40 -15.82
CA ARG A 69 27.10 56.27 -15.81
C ARG A 69 27.81 56.00 -14.46
N ALA A 70 28.58 54.89 -14.51
CA ALA A 70 30.02 54.72 -14.20
C ALA A 70 30.57 54.62 -12.75
N ARG A 71 31.12 53.42 -12.47
CA ARG A 71 32.43 53.05 -11.87
C ARG A 71 33.08 53.98 -10.82
N SER A 72 33.40 53.40 -9.66
CA SER A 72 34.80 53.32 -9.19
C SER A 72 35.00 52.16 -8.20
N ARG A 73 36.18 51.54 -8.30
CA ARG A 73 36.76 50.57 -7.36
C ARG A 73 37.46 51.37 -6.26
N THR A 74 37.38 50.94 -5.01
CA THR A 74 38.53 50.97 -4.09
C THR A 74 38.39 49.91 -3.00
N SER A 75 39.47 49.17 -2.84
CA SER A 75 39.75 48.16 -1.83
C SER A 75 40.03 48.79 -0.47
N PHE A 76 39.51 48.21 0.62
CA PHE A 76 40.15 48.25 1.93
C PHE A 76 40.01 46.89 2.61
N ARG A 77 41.13 46.41 3.17
CA ARG A 77 41.30 45.14 3.86
C ARG A 77 41.72 45.44 5.30
N HIS A 78 41.09 44.76 6.26
CA HIS A 78 41.44 44.44 7.66
C HIS A 78 40.10 44.42 8.41
N GLY A 79 39.68 43.44 9.20
CA GLY A 79 40.35 42.39 9.95
C GLY A 79 39.55 42.30 11.25
N GLY A 80 38.95 41.14 11.58
CA GLY A 80 38.15 41.04 12.80
C GLY A 80 37.31 39.76 12.89
N ARG A 81 37.69 38.91 13.84
CA ARG A 81 37.02 37.65 14.22
C ARG A 81 35.64 37.93 14.82
N ARG A 82 34.63 37.10 14.53
CA ARG A 82 33.92 36.21 15.51
C ARG A 82 32.50 35.81 15.07
N PHE A 83 32.20 34.53 15.37
CA PHE A 83 30.92 33.86 15.67
C PHE A 83 29.73 33.99 14.70
N GLY A 84 29.14 32.83 14.37
CA GLY A 84 27.74 32.77 13.92
C GLY A 84 27.48 31.62 12.97
N ALA A 85 26.63 30.69 13.41
CA ALA A 85 26.13 29.54 12.69
C ALA A 85 25.55 29.86 11.31
N LEU A 86 25.56 28.89 10.40
CA LEU A 86 24.46 28.64 9.47
C LEU A 86 24.58 27.26 8.81
N ALA A 87 23.51 26.49 8.99
CA ALA A 87 23.14 25.38 8.14
C ALA A 87 22.92 25.89 6.71
N ALA A 88 23.38 25.14 5.71
CA ALA A 88 22.85 25.21 4.36
C ALA A 88 22.99 23.84 3.68
N SER A 89 21.82 23.31 3.37
CA SER A 89 21.47 22.08 2.70
C SER A 89 22.19 21.96 1.35
N MET A 90 22.90 20.85 1.13
CA MET A 90 23.33 20.46 -0.21
C MET A 90 22.18 19.77 -0.94
N ALA A 91 21.85 20.35 -2.10
CA ALA A 91 20.98 19.79 -3.11
C ALA A 91 21.50 18.43 -3.58
N ALA A 92 20.64 17.41 -3.53
CA ALA A 92 20.89 16.12 -4.16
C ALA A 92 20.49 16.21 -5.64
N LEU A 93 21.49 16.39 -6.50
CA LEU A 93 21.42 15.89 -7.87
C LEU A 93 21.86 14.42 -7.86
N SER A 94 21.03 13.53 -8.40
CA SER A 94 21.48 12.23 -8.89
C SER A 94 20.69 11.92 -10.15
N ALA A 95 21.26 12.38 -11.27
CA ALA A 95 20.93 11.96 -12.61
C ALA A 95 22.20 11.35 -13.24
N LEU A 96 21.97 10.44 -14.19
CA LEU A 96 22.91 9.65 -15.01
C LEU A 96 23.58 8.43 -14.35
N ALA A 97 23.88 7.32 -15.02
CA ALA A 97 23.46 6.63 -16.26
C ALA A 97 24.59 5.63 -16.52
N VAL A 98 24.32 4.37 -16.86
CA VAL A 98 25.27 3.56 -17.67
C VAL A 98 24.49 2.65 -18.62
N LEU A 99 24.88 2.72 -19.89
CA LEU A 99 24.48 1.92 -21.04
C LEU A 99 25.70 1.06 -21.50
N LEU A 100 25.41 -0.17 -21.97
CA LEU A 100 26.07 -0.96 -23.07
C LEU A 100 27.49 -1.57 -22.87
N PRO A 101 27.96 -2.57 -23.70
CA PRO A 101 27.36 -3.27 -24.86
C PRO A 101 27.48 -4.83 -24.91
N ALA A 102 26.95 -5.37 -26.03
CA ALA A 102 26.77 -6.76 -26.47
C ALA A 102 28.02 -7.56 -26.91
N LEU A 103 27.89 -8.90 -26.97
CA LEU A 103 28.57 -9.78 -27.93
C LEU A 103 27.93 -11.19 -27.97
N LEU A 104 27.25 -11.50 -29.08
CA LEU A 104 27.30 -12.76 -29.84
C LEU A 104 26.16 -12.79 -30.87
N ALA A 105 26.48 -12.40 -32.10
CA ALA A 105 25.68 -12.67 -33.28
C ALA A 105 26.16 -13.98 -33.92
N GLY A 106 25.24 -14.83 -34.37
CA GLY A 106 25.60 -15.93 -35.26
C GLY A 106 24.68 -17.15 -35.29
N ARG A 107 23.37 -17.00 -35.53
CA ARG A 107 22.59 -17.98 -36.33
C ARG A 107 21.17 -17.48 -36.59
N ALA A 108 20.81 -17.37 -37.86
CA ALA A 108 19.44 -17.14 -38.30
C ALA A 108 18.55 -18.37 -38.02
N PRO A 109 17.25 -18.18 -37.71
CA PRO A 109 16.26 -19.24 -37.88
C PRO A 109 15.39 -18.98 -39.12
N ALA A 110 15.04 -20.08 -39.77
CA ALA A 110 14.21 -20.22 -40.98
C ALA A 110 12.70 -19.98 -40.68
N PRO A 111 11.80 -20.03 -41.68
CA PRO A 111 10.51 -19.34 -41.66
C PRO A 111 9.44 -20.02 -40.79
N ALA A 112 8.44 -19.21 -40.46
CA ALA A 112 7.28 -19.52 -39.62
C ALA A 112 6.50 -20.76 -40.09
N ALA A 113 6.26 -21.67 -39.14
CA ALA A 113 5.24 -22.70 -39.24
C ALA A 113 3.99 -22.24 -38.48
N GLN A 114 2.87 -22.16 -39.19
CA GLN A 114 1.52 -21.96 -38.65
C GLN A 114 1.07 -23.21 -37.90
N VAL A 115 0.53 -23.05 -36.69
CA VAL A 115 -0.26 -24.09 -35.98
C VAL A 115 -1.46 -23.37 -35.33
N PRO A 116 -2.68 -23.93 -35.44
CA PRO A 116 -3.92 -23.15 -35.39
C PRO A 116 -4.45 -22.85 -33.98
N ASP A 117 -5.30 -21.81 -33.94
CA ASP A 117 -6.16 -21.38 -32.84
C ASP A 117 -6.98 -22.52 -32.23
N ALA A 118 -6.89 -22.67 -30.90
CA ALA A 118 -7.83 -23.43 -30.09
C ALA A 118 -8.05 -22.72 -28.75
N ALA A 119 -8.64 -21.51 -28.83
CA ALA A 119 -9.12 -20.76 -27.67
C ALA A 119 -10.47 -20.10 -27.98
N ALA A 120 -11.45 -20.92 -28.35
CA ALA A 120 -12.83 -20.50 -28.54
C ALA A 120 -13.81 -21.60 -28.11
N ALA A 121 -13.81 -21.94 -26.81
CA ALA A 121 -14.89 -22.71 -26.17
C ALA A 121 -14.73 -22.75 -24.64
N ALA A 122 -14.80 -21.61 -23.95
CA ALA A 122 -15.02 -21.61 -22.49
C ALA A 122 -15.55 -20.27 -21.94
N ALA A 123 -16.28 -19.51 -22.76
CA ALA A 123 -16.89 -18.24 -22.35
C ALA A 123 -18.40 -18.26 -22.63
N ALA A 124 -19.12 -19.10 -21.89
CA ALA A 124 -20.57 -19.02 -21.77
C ALA A 124 -21.04 -19.84 -20.57
N GLN A 125 -21.06 -19.21 -19.38
CA GLN A 125 -22.01 -19.43 -18.27
C GLN A 125 -21.39 -18.88 -16.99
N ALA A 126 -21.48 -17.57 -16.83
CA ALA A 126 -21.36 -16.92 -15.54
C ALA A 126 -22.44 -15.84 -15.46
N ASN A 127 -23.61 -16.22 -14.97
CA ASN A 127 -24.46 -15.28 -14.24
C ASN A 127 -25.42 -16.01 -13.30
N SER A 128 -25.63 -15.36 -12.15
CA SER A 128 -26.61 -15.63 -11.09
C SER A 128 -26.46 -16.90 -10.24
N ALA A 129 -25.84 -16.75 -9.07
CA ALA A 129 -26.37 -17.33 -7.82
C ALA A 129 -25.77 -16.61 -6.60
N ALA A 130 -26.64 -16.05 -5.75
CA ALA A 130 -26.32 -15.59 -4.40
C ALA A 130 -25.96 -16.79 -3.50
N PRO A 131 -25.14 -16.64 -2.45
CA PRO A 131 -24.83 -17.76 -1.58
C PRO A 131 -25.92 -17.98 -0.52
N GLN A 132 -26.57 -19.14 -0.61
CA GLN A 132 -27.31 -19.74 0.51
C GLN A 132 -26.33 -20.32 1.55
N GLN A 133 -26.69 -20.14 2.82
CA GLN A 133 -26.09 -20.81 3.96
C GLN A 133 -26.33 -22.33 3.91
N GLY A 134 -25.32 -23.12 4.23
CA GLY A 134 -25.52 -24.53 4.59
C GLY A 134 -24.31 -25.45 4.45
N ALA A 135 -23.91 -26.00 5.60
CA ALA A 135 -23.17 -27.25 5.82
C ALA A 135 -21.64 -27.25 5.76
N ALA A 136 -21.09 -27.60 6.92
CA ALA A 136 -19.70 -27.76 7.28
C ALA A 136 -18.95 -28.81 6.45
N GLY A 137 -17.71 -28.47 6.08
CA GLY A 137 -16.76 -29.40 5.48
C GLY A 137 -15.32 -28.89 5.66
N GLY A 138 -14.66 -29.37 6.72
CA GLY A 138 -13.21 -29.40 6.88
C GLY A 138 -12.44 -28.09 6.68
N ALA A 139 -12.41 -27.23 7.70
CA ALA A 139 -11.32 -26.27 7.84
C ALA A 139 -10.01 -27.05 7.95
N GLY A 140 -9.21 -27.06 6.88
CA GLY A 140 -7.84 -27.57 6.89
C GLY A 140 -7.02 -26.74 7.86
N ARG A 141 -6.98 -27.16 9.12
CA ARG A 141 -6.05 -26.63 10.12
C ARG A 141 -4.64 -26.88 9.59
N LEU A 142 -3.89 -25.80 9.42
CA LEU A 142 -2.46 -25.86 9.15
C LEU A 142 -1.82 -26.64 10.31
N ALA A 143 -1.19 -27.77 10.00
CA ALA A 143 -0.59 -28.65 10.99
C ALA A 143 0.56 -27.93 11.74
N PRO A 144 0.78 -28.21 13.04
CA PRO A 144 1.93 -27.69 13.76
C PRO A 144 3.24 -28.20 13.14
N ALA A 145 4.24 -27.32 13.03
CA ALA A 145 5.52 -27.62 12.42
C ALA A 145 6.42 -28.47 13.35
N GLU A 146 6.97 -29.56 12.83
CA GLU A 146 8.26 -30.08 13.29
C GLU A 146 9.36 -29.03 13.02
N ALA A 147 10.48 -29.09 13.75
CA ALA A 147 11.58 -28.13 13.66
C ALA A 147 12.01 -27.93 12.19
N SER A 148 11.76 -26.73 11.66
CA SER A 148 11.93 -26.40 10.25
C SER A 148 13.31 -25.78 9.99
N PRO A 149 13.98 -26.04 8.85
CA PRO A 149 15.23 -25.36 8.47
C PRO A 149 15.13 -23.82 8.41
N ALA A 150 13.92 -23.29 8.47
CA ALA A 150 13.65 -21.87 8.69
C ALA A 150 14.28 -21.30 9.98
N ASP A 151 14.49 -22.12 11.02
CA ASP A 151 15.01 -21.66 12.32
C ASP A 151 16.49 -21.22 12.27
N ASP A 152 17.28 -21.78 11.36
CA ASP A 152 18.69 -21.40 11.17
C ASP A 152 18.87 -20.35 10.05
N THR A 153 17.79 -19.96 9.37
CA THR A 153 17.88 -19.01 8.26
C THR A 153 18.15 -17.60 8.80
N GLN A 154 19.35 -17.09 8.51
CA GLN A 154 19.75 -15.72 8.82
C GLN A 154 19.42 -14.79 7.65
N VAL A 155 18.95 -13.59 7.98
CA VAL A 155 18.71 -12.50 7.03
C VAL A 155 19.67 -11.36 7.34
N ARG A 156 20.32 -10.80 6.32
CA ARG A 156 21.15 -9.60 6.45
C ARG A 156 20.41 -8.41 5.85
N VAL A 157 20.11 -7.42 6.68
CA VAL A 157 19.40 -6.20 6.29
C VAL A 157 20.38 -5.04 6.30
N TYR A 158 20.49 -4.33 5.18
CA TYR A 158 21.21 -3.06 5.13
C TYR A 158 20.33 -1.93 5.65
N LEU A 159 20.76 -1.30 6.74
CA LEU A 159 20.08 -0.16 7.36
C LEU A 159 20.57 1.14 6.72
N THR A 160 19.73 1.78 5.91
CA THR A 160 20.10 2.95 5.08
C THR A 160 20.51 4.15 5.93
N ARG A 161 19.85 4.36 7.08
CA ARG A 161 20.11 5.51 7.96
C ARG A 161 21.49 5.46 8.61
N THR A 162 21.92 4.29 9.06
CA THR A 162 23.21 4.09 9.75
C THR A 162 24.30 3.55 8.83
N ARG A 163 23.93 3.10 7.62
CA ARG A 163 24.82 2.43 6.65
C ARG A 163 25.48 1.16 7.20
N THR A 164 24.79 0.47 8.11
CA THR A 164 25.25 -0.77 8.74
C THR A 164 24.44 -1.97 8.27
N VAL A 165 24.93 -3.18 8.51
CA VAL A 165 24.18 -4.43 8.25
C VAL A 165 23.75 -5.04 9.57
N GLU A 166 22.45 -5.28 9.74
CA GLU A 166 21.87 -6.05 10.83
C GLU A 166 21.66 -7.50 10.36
N THR A 167 22.17 -8.48 11.12
CA THR A 167 21.98 -9.91 10.81
C THR A 167 21.12 -10.53 11.89
N LEU A 168 20.02 -11.15 11.51
CA LEU A 168 19.04 -11.67 12.45
C LEU A 168 18.26 -12.88 11.89
N PRO A 169 17.69 -13.73 12.77
CA PRO A 169 16.86 -14.85 12.36
C PRO A 169 15.66 -14.41 11.52
N LEU A 170 15.25 -15.25 10.58
CA LEU A 170 14.16 -15.01 9.63
C LEU A 170 12.89 -14.46 10.31
N GLU A 171 12.43 -15.07 11.38
CA GLU A 171 11.17 -14.67 12.03
C GLU A 171 11.28 -13.31 12.76
N GLN A 172 12.47 -12.93 13.23
CA GLN A 172 12.71 -11.60 13.77
C GLN A 172 12.72 -10.54 12.65
N TYR A 173 13.26 -10.89 11.48
CA TYR A 173 13.17 -10.05 10.28
C TYR A 173 11.71 -9.83 9.86
N VAL A 174 10.92 -10.91 9.76
CA VAL A 174 9.49 -10.83 9.38
C VAL A 174 8.71 -9.97 10.37
N THR A 175 9.00 -10.05 11.67
CA THR A 175 8.37 -9.18 12.69
C THR A 175 8.68 -7.70 12.43
N GLY A 176 9.94 -7.36 12.11
CA GLY A 176 10.35 -6.00 11.76
C GLY A 176 9.69 -5.46 10.49
N VAL A 177 9.47 -6.33 9.50
CA VAL A 177 8.70 -5.98 8.29
C VAL A 177 7.23 -5.72 8.62
N LEU A 178 6.60 -6.59 9.42
CA LEU A 178 5.20 -6.41 9.81
C LEU A 178 4.95 -5.08 10.50
N ALA A 179 5.83 -4.73 11.44
CA ALA A 179 5.73 -3.49 12.20
C ALA A 179 5.94 -2.23 11.33
N ALA A 180 6.67 -2.35 10.23
CA ALA A 180 6.92 -1.26 9.29
C ALA A 180 5.81 -1.13 8.22
N GLU A 181 5.22 -2.24 7.79
CA GLU A 181 4.35 -2.31 6.62
C GLU A 181 2.85 -2.22 6.95
N MET A 182 2.42 -2.77 8.09
CA MET A 182 1.00 -2.99 8.36
C MET A 182 0.60 -2.43 9.73
N PRO A 183 -0.50 -1.65 9.83
CA PRO A 183 -0.98 -1.18 11.12
C PRO A 183 -1.29 -2.35 12.06
N ALA A 184 -0.74 -2.33 13.27
CA ALA A 184 -0.87 -3.44 14.23
C ALA A 184 -2.31 -3.66 14.75
N ASP A 185 -3.19 -2.67 14.58
CA ASP A 185 -4.62 -2.77 14.89
C ASP A 185 -5.41 -3.57 13.85
N PHE A 186 -4.83 -3.87 12.68
CA PHE A 186 -5.46 -4.72 11.67
C PHE A 186 -5.76 -6.12 12.21
N ASP A 187 -6.73 -6.79 11.61
CA ASP A 187 -7.15 -8.12 12.03
C ASP A 187 -5.97 -9.12 12.03
N LEU A 188 -5.99 -10.05 12.98
CA LEU A 188 -4.92 -11.03 13.15
C LEU A 188 -4.73 -11.87 11.88
N ASP A 189 -5.80 -12.27 11.19
CA ASP A 189 -5.67 -13.09 9.99
C ASP A 189 -5.08 -12.32 8.79
N ALA A 190 -5.27 -10.99 8.77
CA ALA A 190 -4.63 -10.11 7.80
C ALA A 190 -3.13 -9.93 8.12
N LEU A 191 -2.77 -9.75 9.40
CA LEU A 191 -1.37 -9.70 9.84
C LEU A 191 -0.63 -11.01 9.53
N LYS A 192 -1.29 -12.15 9.73
CA LYS A 192 -0.78 -13.48 9.35
C LYS A 192 -0.55 -13.59 7.83
N ALA A 193 -1.47 -13.07 7.02
CA ALA A 193 -1.30 -13.04 5.57
C ALA A 193 -0.07 -12.23 5.16
N GLN A 194 0.13 -11.05 5.78
CA GLN A 194 1.32 -10.23 5.58
C GLN A 194 2.60 -10.95 6.03
N ALA A 195 2.57 -11.69 7.13
CA ALA A 195 3.75 -12.44 7.61
C ALA A 195 4.19 -13.50 6.60
N ILE A 196 3.24 -14.26 6.07
CA ILE A 196 3.51 -15.26 5.03
C ILE A 196 4.03 -14.59 3.75
N ALA A 197 3.45 -13.46 3.32
CA ALA A 197 3.90 -12.71 2.15
C ALA A 197 5.35 -12.20 2.32
N ALA A 198 5.65 -11.56 3.45
CA ALA A 198 6.98 -11.06 3.75
C ALA A 198 8.02 -12.19 3.84
N ARG A 199 7.70 -13.29 4.51
CA ARG A 199 8.56 -14.47 4.58
C ARG A 199 8.82 -15.07 3.21
N THR A 200 7.79 -15.16 2.37
CA THR A 200 7.92 -15.68 1.00
C THR A 200 8.85 -14.81 0.16
N TYR A 201 8.72 -13.48 0.26
CA TYR A 201 9.59 -12.55 -0.46
C TYR A 201 11.07 -12.76 -0.12
N ILE A 202 11.41 -12.76 1.17
CA ILE A 202 12.81 -12.90 1.58
C ILE A 202 13.37 -14.30 1.26
N ILE A 203 12.58 -15.36 1.44
CA ILE A 203 13.00 -16.72 1.06
C ILE A 203 13.26 -16.82 -0.45
N SER A 204 12.40 -16.25 -1.29
CA SER A 204 12.60 -16.21 -2.74
C SER A 204 13.92 -15.52 -3.13
N ARG A 205 14.26 -14.42 -2.46
CA ARG A 205 15.54 -13.72 -2.67
C ARG A 205 16.75 -14.53 -2.22
N LEU A 206 16.68 -15.12 -1.03
CA LEU A 206 17.78 -15.93 -0.49
C LEU A 206 18.06 -17.15 -1.39
N GLN A 207 17.01 -17.86 -1.82
CA GLN A 207 17.15 -19.03 -2.71
C GLN A 207 17.71 -18.66 -4.09
N SER A 208 17.29 -17.53 -4.65
CA SER A 208 17.81 -17.03 -5.93
C SER A 208 19.15 -16.31 -5.81
N LYS A 209 19.69 -16.15 -4.59
CA LYS A 209 20.88 -15.35 -4.27
C LYS A 209 20.77 -13.93 -4.84
N ASN A 210 19.57 -13.38 -4.87
CA ASN A 210 19.31 -12.08 -5.45
C ASN A 210 19.68 -10.94 -4.47
N THR A 211 20.76 -10.24 -4.78
CA THR A 211 21.24 -9.06 -4.05
C THR A 211 21.03 -7.74 -4.81
N SER A 212 20.21 -7.75 -5.87
CA SER A 212 19.90 -6.53 -6.65
C SER A 212 19.36 -5.43 -5.74
N GLY A 213 19.79 -4.18 -5.95
CA GLY A 213 19.33 -3.04 -5.15
C GLY A 213 20.00 -2.90 -3.78
N VAL A 214 20.89 -3.82 -3.38
CA VAL A 214 21.62 -3.74 -2.11
C VAL A 214 22.99 -3.06 -2.32
N PRO A 215 23.33 -2.00 -1.57
CA PRO A 215 24.65 -1.40 -1.62
C PRO A 215 25.76 -2.40 -1.25
N ASN A 216 26.82 -2.44 -2.06
CA ASN A 216 28.04 -3.22 -1.83
C ASN A 216 27.86 -4.75 -1.76
N GLY A 217 26.68 -5.30 -2.05
CA GLY A 217 26.41 -6.75 -2.09
C GLY A 217 26.57 -7.49 -0.75
N LYS A 218 26.62 -6.78 0.38
CA LYS A 218 26.88 -7.35 1.71
C LYS A 218 25.62 -7.73 2.50
N ALA A 219 24.44 -7.48 1.96
CA ALA A 219 23.16 -7.78 2.57
C ALA A 219 22.21 -8.41 1.55
N ASP A 220 21.09 -8.93 2.04
CA ASP A 220 20.09 -9.62 1.24
C ASP A 220 18.97 -8.66 0.80
N VAL A 221 18.69 -7.65 1.64
CA VAL A 221 17.68 -6.61 1.45
C VAL A 221 18.13 -5.26 2.03
N VAL A 222 17.36 -4.20 1.74
CA VAL A 222 17.50 -2.84 2.28
C VAL A 222 16.22 -2.49 3.03
N ASP A 223 16.30 -1.65 4.05
CA ASP A 223 15.17 -1.18 4.87
C ASP A 223 14.32 -0.08 4.19
N SER A 224 14.05 -0.25 2.90
CA SER A 224 13.28 0.70 2.09
C SER A 224 12.19 0.01 1.27
N VAL A 225 11.32 0.83 0.69
CA VAL A 225 10.27 0.38 -0.25
C VAL A 225 10.79 -0.25 -1.54
N ASP A 226 12.11 -0.16 -1.80
CA ASP A 226 12.74 -0.87 -2.92
C ASP A 226 12.69 -2.39 -2.70
N HIS A 227 12.63 -2.82 -1.44
CA HIS A 227 12.46 -4.20 -1.03
C HIS A 227 11.22 -4.37 -0.14
N GLN A 228 11.37 -4.08 1.15
CA GLN A 228 10.30 -4.06 2.14
C GLN A 228 10.68 -3.05 3.20
N ALA A 229 9.72 -2.24 3.66
CA ALA A 229 9.92 -1.42 4.84
C ALA A 229 10.28 -2.32 6.03
N TYR A 230 11.20 -1.86 6.87
CA TYR A 230 11.73 -2.64 7.97
C TYR A 230 12.02 -1.74 9.17
N LEU A 231 11.57 -2.15 10.35
CA LEU A 231 12.00 -1.60 11.63
C LEU A 231 13.05 -2.52 12.25
N SER A 232 14.21 -1.95 12.61
CA SER A 232 15.31 -2.68 13.26
C SER A 232 14.92 -3.20 14.63
N GLN A 233 15.66 -4.19 15.15
CA GLN A 233 15.40 -4.70 16.51
C GLN A 233 15.56 -3.61 17.57
N ALA A 234 16.47 -2.66 17.35
CA ALA A 234 16.63 -1.51 18.22
C ALA A 234 15.40 -0.58 18.20
N GLU A 235 14.76 -0.41 17.04
CA GLU A 235 13.52 0.38 16.90
C GLU A 235 12.32 -0.33 17.50
N LEU A 236 12.18 -1.65 17.32
CA LEU A 236 11.13 -2.45 17.95
C LEU A 236 11.23 -2.41 19.49
N LYS A 237 12.44 -2.48 20.05
CA LYS A 237 12.66 -2.32 21.50
C LYS A 237 12.20 -0.95 22.00
N LYS A 238 12.51 0.12 21.26
CA LYS A 238 12.02 1.47 21.59
C LYS A 238 10.49 1.56 21.48
N TRP A 239 9.91 0.87 20.50
CA TRP A 239 8.47 0.83 20.29
C TRP A 239 7.75 0.23 21.49
N ALA A 240 8.25 -0.91 22.00
CA ALA A 240 7.77 -1.51 23.24
C ALA A 240 7.89 -0.50 24.40
N GLN A 241 9.06 0.08 24.64
CA GLN A 241 9.30 1.08 25.69
C GLN A 241 8.39 2.33 25.62
N GLN A 242 7.74 2.57 24.49
CA GLN A 242 6.78 3.65 24.29
C GLN A 242 5.33 3.24 24.59
N GLY A 243 5.11 2.12 25.28
CA GLY A 243 3.77 1.65 25.65
C GLY A 243 3.05 0.90 24.53
N LYS A 244 3.79 0.30 23.59
CA LYS A 244 3.22 -0.45 22.45
C LYS A 244 3.47 -1.95 22.52
N GLU A 245 3.62 -2.47 23.73
CA GLU A 245 3.87 -3.88 24.00
C GLU A 245 2.77 -4.76 23.44
N ALA A 246 1.50 -4.43 23.68
CA ALA A 246 0.36 -5.22 23.18
C ALA A 246 0.31 -5.28 21.64
N GLN A 247 0.64 -4.19 20.95
CA GLN A 247 0.76 -4.20 19.49
C GLN A 247 1.89 -5.12 19.04
N LEU A 248 3.07 -5.01 19.67
CA LEU A 248 4.22 -5.85 19.36
C LEU A 248 3.93 -7.34 19.59
N GLU A 249 3.31 -7.69 20.71
CA GLU A 249 2.89 -9.06 21.03
C GLU A 249 1.92 -9.62 19.98
N LYS A 250 0.98 -8.81 19.49
CA LYS A 250 0.05 -9.21 18.43
C LYS A 250 0.78 -9.48 17.11
N LEU A 251 1.76 -8.64 16.74
CA LEU A 251 2.59 -8.89 15.55
C LEU A 251 3.42 -10.16 15.71
N GLN A 252 4.08 -10.34 16.85
CA GLN A 252 4.85 -11.54 17.16
C GLN A 252 3.98 -12.80 17.12
N LYS A 253 2.74 -12.72 17.63
CA LYS A 253 1.77 -13.80 17.52
C LYS A 253 1.42 -14.13 16.07
N ALA A 254 1.20 -13.14 15.21
CA ALA A 254 0.92 -13.37 13.79
C ALA A 254 2.09 -14.09 13.09
N VAL A 255 3.33 -13.70 13.42
CA VAL A 255 4.55 -14.34 12.91
C VAL A 255 4.67 -15.78 13.43
N ALA A 256 4.52 -15.99 14.74
CA ALA A 256 4.62 -17.29 15.38
C ALA A 256 3.55 -18.29 14.87
N ASP A 257 2.30 -17.85 14.77
CA ASP A 257 1.18 -18.66 14.27
C ASP A 257 1.36 -19.06 12.78
N THR A 258 2.25 -18.39 12.04
CA THR A 258 2.55 -18.67 10.62
C THR A 258 4.01 -19.06 10.39
N LYS A 259 4.71 -19.46 11.44
CA LYS A 259 6.15 -19.75 11.43
C LYS A 259 6.50 -20.70 10.29
N GLY A 260 7.52 -20.32 9.51
CA GLY A 260 8.01 -21.11 8.37
C GLY A 260 7.08 -21.20 7.16
N ILE A 261 5.82 -20.78 7.23
CA ILE A 261 4.88 -20.91 6.11
C ILE A 261 5.22 -19.89 5.01
N ILE A 262 5.37 -20.38 3.78
CA ILE A 262 5.57 -19.60 2.55
C ILE A 262 4.56 -19.97 1.46
N MET A 263 4.43 -19.10 0.46
CA MET A 263 3.63 -19.34 -0.74
C MET A 263 4.50 -19.79 -1.90
N THR A 264 4.03 -20.80 -2.62
CA THR A 264 4.73 -21.34 -3.79
C THR A 264 3.80 -21.44 -5.00
N TYR A 265 4.40 -21.40 -6.18
CA TYR A 265 3.74 -21.69 -7.45
C TYR A 265 4.60 -22.68 -8.23
N LYS A 266 4.03 -23.83 -8.60
CA LYS A 266 4.78 -24.96 -9.18
C LYS A 266 6.02 -25.34 -8.34
N GLY A 267 5.86 -25.38 -7.02
CA GLY A 267 6.90 -25.77 -6.06
C GLY A 267 8.02 -24.76 -5.83
N LYS A 268 7.96 -23.56 -6.43
CA LYS A 268 8.96 -22.49 -6.20
C LYS A 268 8.35 -21.33 -5.42
N PRO A 269 9.07 -20.69 -4.48
CA PRO A 269 8.59 -19.50 -3.79
C PRO A 269 8.22 -18.39 -4.77
N ILE A 270 7.05 -17.78 -4.55
CA ILE A 270 6.56 -16.72 -5.44
C ILE A 270 7.22 -15.37 -5.14
N THR A 271 7.11 -14.45 -6.08
CA THR A 271 7.24 -13.01 -5.80
C THR A 271 5.96 -12.53 -5.12
N ALA A 272 5.96 -12.49 -3.79
CA ALA A 272 4.81 -12.09 -2.98
C ALA A 272 4.68 -10.55 -2.87
N ALA A 273 4.32 -9.90 -3.97
CA ALA A 273 4.11 -8.45 -4.00
C ALA A 273 2.85 -8.04 -3.22
N PHE A 274 2.93 -6.93 -2.48
CA PHE A 274 1.80 -6.36 -1.75
C PHE A 274 1.87 -4.84 -1.75
N PHE A 275 0.74 -4.20 -1.49
CA PHE A 275 0.61 -2.75 -1.49
C PHE A 275 -0.47 -2.30 -0.51
N SER A 276 -0.54 -1.00 -0.23
CA SER A 276 -1.43 -0.47 0.81
C SER A 276 -2.91 -0.66 0.49
N ALA A 277 -3.40 -0.05 -0.59
CA ALA A 277 -4.82 -0.10 -0.92
C ALA A 277 -5.09 -0.07 -2.41
N SER A 278 -6.15 -0.76 -2.84
CA SER A 278 -6.63 -0.79 -4.22
C SER A 278 -7.69 0.30 -4.47
N GLY A 279 -7.87 0.69 -5.73
CA GLY A 279 -9.04 1.47 -6.13
C GLY A 279 -10.25 0.61 -6.50
N GLY A 280 -10.29 -0.65 -6.06
CA GLY A 280 -11.36 -1.62 -6.32
C GLY A 280 -10.87 -2.93 -6.95
N TYR A 281 -9.72 -2.91 -7.63
CA TYR A 281 -9.09 -4.08 -8.25
C TYR A 281 -7.56 -4.03 -8.08
N THR A 282 -6.94 -5.21 -8.06
CA THR A 282 -5.49 -5.36 -8.21
C THR A 282 -5.10 -5.30 -9.69
N GLU A 283 -3.81 -5.17 -9.99
CA GLU A 283 -3.26 -5.18 -11.36
C GLU A 283 -2.72 -6.55 -11.75
N ASN A 284 -2.73 -6.83 -13.05
CA ASN A 284 -1.83 -7.85 -13.58
C ASN A 284 -0.39 -7.33 -13.50
N SER A 285 0.57 -8.22 -13.27
CA SER A 285 1.97 -7.81 -13.16
C SER A 285 2.55 -7.16 -14.42
N GLU A 286 2.10 -7.58 -15.62
CA GLU A 286 2.54 -7.01 -16.90
C GLU A 286 2.09 -5.57 -17.09
N ASP A 287 0.98 -5.17 -16.47
CA ASP A 287 0.44 -3.81 -16.56
C ASP A 287 1.28 -2.81 -15.71
N TYR A 288 2.23 -3.28 -14.90
CA TYR A 288 3.11 -2.45 -14.06
C TYR A 288 4.62 -2.72 -14.23
N TRP A 289 5.02 -3.98 -14.47
CA TRP A 289 6.42 -4.42 -14.56
C TRP A 289 6.82 -5.03 -15.92
N ASN A 290 5.96 -4.97 -16.95
CA ASN A 290 6.21 -5.54 -18.28
C ASN A 290 6.58 -7.04 -18.26
N LEU A 291 6.20 -7.77 -17.21
CA LEU A 291 6.43 -9.20 -17.05
C LEU A 291 5.14 -9.86 -16.59
N LYS A 292 4.66 -10.84 -17.38
CA LYS A 292 3.49 -11.64 -17.02
C LYS A 292 3.86 -12.71 -16.00
N VAL A 293 3.26 -12.62 -14.82
CA VAL A 293 3.50 -13.52 -13.68
C VAL A 293 2.19 -14.25 -13.33
N PRO A 294 2.09 -15.58 -13.55
CA PRO A 294 0.82 -16.31 -13.50
C PRO A 294 0.00 -16.18 -12.22
N TYR A 295 0.66 -15.97 -11.08
CA TYR A 295 0.02 -15.82 -9.77
C TYR A 295 -0.26 -14.35 -9.37
N LEU A 296 0.21 -13.37 -10.13
CA LEU A 296 -0.04 -11.94 -9.88
C LEU A 296 -1.01 -11.39 -10.92
N ARG A 297 -2.29 -11.76 -10.77
CA ARG A 297 -3.37 -11.41 -11.69
C ARG A 297 -4.29 -10.37 -11.05
N SER A 298 -4.98 -9.61 -11.89
CA SER A 298 -6.04 -8.69 -11.44
C SER A 298 -7.19 -9.48 -10.81
N VAL A 299 -7.53 -9.14 -9.57
CA VAL A 299 -8.66 -9.65 -8.81
C VAL A 299 -9.43 -8.51 -8.17
N SER A 300 -10.72 -8.71 -7.94
CA SER A 300 -11.57 -7.74 -7.24
C SER A 300 -11.12 -7.55 -5.80
N SER A 301 -11.13 -6.32 -5.32
CA SER A 301 -10.80 -5.95 -3.94
C SER A 301 -11.72 -4.82 -3.48
N PRO A 302 -13.03 -5.10 -3.29
CA PRO A 302 -14.04 -4.07 -3.01
C PRO A 302 -13.92 -3.49 -1.60
N TRP A 303 -13.21 -4.16 -0.69
CA TRP A 303 -13.13 -3.77 0.73
C TRP A 303 -12.31 -2.49 0.95
N ASP A 304 -11.33 -2.21 0.09
CA ASP A 304 -10.42 -1.06 0.23
C ASP A 304 -11.16 0.26 0.35
N ALA A 305 -12.17 0.48 -0.49
CA ALA A 305 -12.94 1.71 -0.52
C ALA A 305 -13.70 1.98 0.78
N LYS A 306 -14.13 0.91 1.47
CA LYS A 306 -14.85 1.01 2.75
C LYS A 306 -13.90 1.06 3.94
N MET A 307 -12.81 0.30 3.88
CA MET A 307 -11.91 0.11 5.03
C MET A 307 -10.86 1.20 5.14
N ASN A 308 -10.33 1.71 4.02
CA ASN A 308 -9.27 2.72 4.01
C ASN A 308 -9.88 4.14 4.00
N PRO A 309 -9.76 4.93 5.09
CA PRO A 309 -10.29 6.30 5.12
C PRO A 309 -9.57 7.24 4.14
N LYS A 310 -8.39 6.84 3.64
CA LYS A 310 -7.60 7.57 2.66
C LYS A 310 -7.61 6.85 1.29
N ASN A 311 -8.68 6.09 0.98
CA ASN A 311 -8.76 5.42 -0.31
C ASN A 311 -8.98 6.37 -1.49
N GLN A 312 -9.43 7.59 -1.21
CA GLN A 312 -9.56 8.66 -2.18
C GLN A 312 -8.85 9.90 -1.64
N VAL A 313 -7.89 10.43 -2.40
CA VAL A 313 -7.12 11.62 -2.02
C VAL A 313 -7.05 12.55 -3.23
N THR A 314 -7.28 13.84 -3.02
CA THR A 314 -7.09 14.86 -4.05
C THR A 314 -5.89 15.71 -3.71
N VAL A 315 -4.98 15.86 -4.66
CA VAL A 315 -3.91 16.86 -4.62
C VAL A 315 -4.23 17.98 -5.60
N THR A 316 -3.92 19.21 -5.22
CA THR A 316 -4.07 20.39 -6.07
C THR A 316 -2.68 20.95 -6.35
N LEU A 317 -2.33 21.04 -7.62
CA LEU A 317 -1.07 21.60 -8.10
C LEU A 317 -1.37 22.78 -9.04
N SER A 318 -0.43 23.70 -9.21
CA SER A 318 -0.57 24.68 -10.30
C SER A 318 -0.32 24.00 -11.65
N LEU A 319 -0.82 24.59 -12.74
CA LEU A 319 -0.53 24.08 -14.09
C LEU A 319 0.99 24.08 -14.37
N GLU A 320 1.68 25.14 -13.94
CA GLU A 320 3.13 25.28 -14.03
C GLU A 320 3.85 24.13 -13.33
N GLU A 321 3.50 23.84 -12.08
CA GLU A 321 4.14 22.78 -11.30
C GLU A 321 3.96 21.40 -11.93
N VAL A 322 2.79 21.13 -12.52
CA VAL A 322 2.54 19.86 -13.24
C VAL A 322 3.47 19.74 -14.45
N PHE A 323 3.54 20.76 -15.30
CA PHE A 323 4.37 20.74 -16.51
C PHE A 323 5.86 20.69 -16.16
N GLU A 324 6.30 21.46 -15.16
CA GLU A 324 7.68 21.45 -14.65
C GLU A 324 8.08 20.05 -14.17
N LYS A 325 7.30 19.43 -13.27
CA LYS A 325 7.59 18.07 -12.77
C LYS A 325 7.55 17.01 -13.88
N LEU A 326 6.74 17.22 -14.92
CA LEU A 326 6.70 16.35 -16.09
C LEU A 326 7.86 16.59 -17.07
N GLY A 327 8.67 17.62 -16.86
CA GLY A 327 9.77 18.01 -17.77
C GLY A 327 9.23 18.55 -19.10
N GLN A 328 8.19 19.36 -19.04
CA GLN A 328 7.54 20.00 -20.18
C GLN A 328 7.48 21.51 -19.99
N GLN A 329 7.52 22.23 -21.11
CA GLN A 329 7.19 23.65 -21.11
C GLN A 329 5.67 23.82 -21.02
N ILE A 330 5.22 24.80 -20.26
CA ILE A 330 3.80 25.16 -20.22
C ILE A 330 3.42 25.68 -21.62
N PRO A 331 2.28 25.26 -22.19
CA PRO A 331 1.77 25.86 -23.42
C PRO A 331 1.63 27.38 -23.24
N ALA A 332 2.06 28.17 -24.23
CA ALA A 332 2.06 29.63 -24.15
C ALA A 332 0.68 30.23 -23.83
N GLU A 333 -0.39 29.57 -24.31
CA GLU A 333 -1.77 29.82 -23.91
C GLU A 333 -2.45 28.47 -23.66
N PRO A 334 -2.49 27.97 -22.41
CA PRO A 334 -3.04 26.65 -22.15
C PRO A 334 -4.57 26.61 -22.36
N ALA A 335 -5.23 27.78 -22.44
CA ALA A 335 -6.64 27.98 -22.76
C ALA A 335 -7.59 26.92 -22.18
N ILE A 336 -7.31 26.44 -20.95
CA ILE A 336 -8.09 25.46 -20.19
C ILE A 336 -9.28 26.18 -19.55
N ASN A 337 -10.10 26.77 -20.40
CA ASN A 337 -11.27 27.58 -20.03
C ASN A 337 -12.57 26.77 -19.94
N ASN A 338 -12.55 25.51 -20.40
CA ASN A 338 -13.68 24.61 -20.36
C ASN A 338 -13.24 23.13 -20.29
N LYS A 339 -14.21 22.23 -20.14
CA LYS A 339 -13.97 20.78 -20.04
C LYS A 339 -13.36 20.18 -21.29
N GLU A 340 -13.67 20.70 -22.49
CA GLU A 340 -13.13 20.19 -23.75
C GLU A 340 -11.64 20.53 -23.88
N ALA A 341 -11.26 21.78 -23.59
CA ALA A 341 -9.88 22.21 -23.55
C ALA A 341 -9.07 21.41 -22.50
N SER A 342 -9.65 21.20 -21.31
CA SER A 342 -9.02 20.33 -20.29
C SER A 342 -8.78 18.91 -20.78
N ARG A 343 -9.71 18.31 -21.54
CA ARG A 343 -9.54 16.98 -22.12
C ARG A 343 -8.54 16.94 -23.27
N LYS A 344 -8.35 18.04 -24.00
CA LYS A 344 -7.30 18.16 -25.02
C LYS A 344 -5.93 18.21 -24.38
N THR A 345 -5.77 18.96 -23.29
CA THR A 345 -4.50 19.05 -22.55
C THR A 345 -4.22 17.80 -21.72
N PHE A 346 -5.23 17.21 -21.07
CA PHE A 346 -5.14 16.03 -20.22
C PHE A 346 -6.06 14.94 -20.78
N GLN A 347 -5.58 14.25 -21.81
CA GLN A 347 -6.36 13.24 -22.52
C GLN A 347 -6.05 11.84 -21.97
N MET A 348 -7.01 11.27 -21.24
CA MET A 348 -6.97 9.85 -20.87
C MET A 348 -7.03 9.01 -22.16
N ILE A 349 -5.99 8.20 -22.44
CA ILE A 349 -5.93 7.37 -23.64
C ILE A 349 -6.49 5.98 -23.34
N SER A 350 -5.98 5.35 -22.29
CA SER A 350 -6.38 3.99 -21.91
C SER A 350 -6.19 3.71 -20.43
N THR A 351 -6.93 2.73 -19.92
CA THR A 351 -6.82 2.21 -18.56
C THR A 351 -6.56 0.71 -18.59
N THR A 352 -5.89 0.20 -17.57
CA THR A 352 -5.71 -1.23 -17.34
C THR A 352 -7.03 -1.88 -16.91
N PRO A 353 -7.16 -3.22 -16.96
CA PRO A 353 -8.32 -3.92 -16.42
C PRO A 353 -8.57 -3.64 -14.93
N GLY A 354 -7.52 -3.36 -14.15
CA GLY A 354 -7.61 -2.99 -12.73
C GLY A 354 -8.01 -1.52 -12.50
N GLY A 355 -8.22 -0.74 -13.56
CA GLY A 355 -8.71 0.63 -13.51
C GLY A 355 -7.62 1.69 -13.33
N ARG A 356 -6.34 1.31 -13.36
CA ARG A 356 -5.21 2.26 -13.36
C ARG A 356 -5.03 2.88 -14.73
N VAL A 357 -4.46 4.08 -14.76
CA VAL A 357 -4.10 4.76 -16.01
C VAL A 357 -2.99 3.95 -16.68
N ASN A 358 -3.27 3.42 -17.86
CA ASN A 358 -2.25 2.78 -18.69
C ASN A 358 -1.50 3.86 -19.45
N GLU A 359 -2.21 4.68 -20.24
CA GLU A 359 -1.65 5.80 -20.99
C GLU A 359 -2.50 7.07 -20.85
N ILE A 360 -1.81 8.21 -20.75
CA ILE A 360 -2.41 9.55 -20.72
C ILE A 360 -1.53 10.50 -21.54
N ARG A 361 -2.15 11.32 -22.37
CA ARG A 361 -1.47 12.46 -23.01
C ARG A 361 -1.63 13.70 -22.15
N ILE A 362 -0.51 14.33 -21.82
CA ILE A 362 -0.45 15.60 -21.09
C ILE A 362 0.34 16.59 -21.93
N GLY A 363 -0.34 17.59 -22.50
CA GLY A 363 0.24 18.44 -23.55
C GLY A 363 0.55 17.61 -24.80
N ASP A 364 1.79 17.70 -25.28
CA ASP A 364 2.22 17.02 -26.51
C ASP A 364 2.83 15.63 -26.26
N LYS A 365 3.00 15.22 -24.99
CA LYS A 365 3.65 13.96 -24.62
C LYS A 365 2.66 12.94 -24.08
N VAL A 366 2.92 11.68 -24.38
CA VAL A 366 2.22 10.53 -23.79
C VAL A 366 3.06 9.99 -22.64
N TYR A 367 2.38 9.69 -21.54
CA TYR A 367 2.95 9.11 -20.33
C TYR A 367 2.18 7.87 -19.94
N THR A 368 2.87 6.93 -19.30
CA THR A 368 2.22 5.91 -18.50
C THR A 368 1.64 6.51 -17.23
N GLY A 369 0.60 5.89 -16.66
CA GLY A 369 0.09 6.30 -15.35
C GLY A 369 1.14 6.22 -14.25
N ARG A 370 2.10 5.30 -14.38
CA ARG A 370 3.24 5.15 -13.46
C ARG A 370 4.18 6.35 -13.52
N GLU A 371 4.56 6.81 -14.70
CA GLU A 371 5.43 8.00 -14.85
C GLU A 371 4.77 9.24 -14.25
N VAL A 372 3.47 9.44 -14.48
CA VAL A 372 2.73 10.55 -13.88
C VAL A 372 2.70 10.42 -12.36
N ARG A 373 2.44 9.22 -11.84
CA ARG A 373 2.46 8.95 -10.40
C ARG A 373 3.81 9.31 -9.77
N GLU A 374 4.90 8.80 -10.34
CA GLU A 374 6.25 9.00 -9.79
C GLU A 374 6.69 10.46 -9.90
N LYS A 375 6.47 11.11 -11.04
CA LYS A 375 6.86 12.52 -11.27
C LYS A 375 6.06 13.51 -10.43
N LEU A 376 4.76 13.25 -10.22
CA LEU A 376 3.88 14.14 -9.47
C LEU A 376 3.75 13.75 -7.98
N GLY A 377 4.39 12.67 -7.53
CA GLY A 377 4.32 12.21 -6.14
C GLY A 377 2.94 11.70 -5.74
N LEU A 378 2.20 11.08 -6.68
CA LEU A 378 0.84 10.58 -6.44
C LEU A 378 0.86 9.25 -5.67
N ARG A 379 -0.21 8.99 -4.92
CA ARG A 379 -0.35 7.75 -4.14
C ARG A 379 -0.48 6.50 -5.00
N SER A 380 -1.10 6.61 -6.16
CA SER A 380 -1.32 5.52 -7.12
C SER A 380 -1.34 6.06 -8.55
N SER A 381 -1.30 5.15 -9.54
CA SER A 381 -1.54 5.47 -10.94
C SER A 381 -3.03 5.34 -11.34
N GLN A 382 -3.93 5.16 -10.38
CA GLN A 382 -5.37 5.24 -10.62
C GLN A 382 -5.84 6.63 -10.20
N PHE A 383 -6.07 7.50 -11.19
CA PHE A 383 -6.44 8.88 -10.90
C PHE A 383 -7.37 9.47 -11.97
N THR A 384 -8.07 10.52 -11.56
CA THR A 384 -8.79 11.43 -12.47
C THR A 384 -8.22 12.83 -12.36
N ILE A 385 -8.33 13.61 -13.44
CA ILE A 385 -7.81 14.98 -13.52
C ILE A 385 -8.95 15.94 -13.83
N LYS A 386 -9.01 17.05 -13.08
CA LYS A 386 -9.80 18.23 -13.41
C LYS A 386 -8.86 19.42 -13.43
N ALA A 387 -8.73 20.07 -14.59
CA ALA A 387 -7.80 21.18 -14.77
C ALA A 387 -8.51 22.47 -15.19
N SER A 388 -7.90 23.59 -14.83
CA SER A 388 -8.18 24.95 -15.29
C SER A 388 -6.86 25.65 -15.65
N ASN A 389 -6.91 26.92 -16.05
CA ASN A 389 -5.70 27.70 -16.32
C ASN A 389 -4.80 27.91 -15.09
N SER A 390 -5.35 27.85 -13.88
CA SER A 390 -4.61 28.11 -12.64
C SER A 390 -4.32 26.86 -11.82
N GLU A 391 -5.21 25.86 -11.83
CA GLU A 391 -5.12 24.69 -10.98
C GLU A 391 -5.34 23.37 -11.72
N VAL A 392 -4.67 22.32 -11.25
CA VAL A 392 -4.87 20.92 -11.64
C VAL A 392 -5.19 20.12 -10.38
N LYS A 393 -6.44 19.67 -10.28
CA LYS A 393 -6.93 18.78 -9.22
C LYS A 393 -6.82 17.34 -9.69
N ILE A 394 -5.97 16.57 -9.02
CA ILE A 394 -5.73 15.15 -9.32
C ILE A 394 -6.28 14.33 -8.17
N THR A 395 -7.34 13.56 -8.43
CA THR A 395 -7.95 12.66 -7.45
C THR A 395 -7.46 11.24 -7.69
N THR A 396 -6.64 10.72 -6.78
CA THR A 396 -6.14 9.35 -6.78
C THR A 396 -7.05 8.40 -6.00
N TYR A 397 -7.09 7.14 -6.43
CA TYR A 397 -7.79 6.04 -5.77
C TYR A 397 -6.81 4.93 -5.39
N GLY A 398 -6.91 4.41 -4.17
CA GLY A 398 -5.94 3.46 -3.63
C GLY A 398 -4.57 4.09 -3.35
N SER A 399 -3.61 3.24 -3.01
CA SER A 399 -2.26 3.63 -2.59
C SER A 399 -1.28 2.48 -2.85
N GLY A 400 -0.24 2.75 -3.66
CA GLY A 400 0.78 1.77 -4.05
C GLY A 400 0.64 1.27 -5.49
N HIS A 401 1.48 0.30 -5.86
CA HIS A 401 1.62 -0.18 -7.24
C HIS A 401 0.42 -1.02 -7.71
N GLY A 402 -0.30 -1.69 -6.81
CA GLY A 402 -1.53 -2.40 -7.14
C GLY A 402 -1.41 -3.88 -7.45
N VAL A 403 -0.21 -4.44 -7.47
CA VAL A 403 0.05 -5.83 -7.87
C VAL A 403 0.09 -6.73 -6.64
N GLY A 404 -0.59 -7.89 -6.69
CA GLY A 404 -0.61 -8.86 -5.59
C GLY A 404 -1.57 -8.48 -4.47
N MET A 405 -1.16 -8.59 -3.20
CA MET A 405 -2.07 -8.42 -2.06
C MET A 405 -2.29 -6.96 -1.67
N SER A 406 -3.56 -6.54 -1.55
CA SER A 406 -3.92 -5.30 -0.87
C SER A 406 -3.94 -5.50 0.64
N GLN A 407 -3.22 -4.67 1.40
CA GLN A 407 -3.21 -4.72 2.87
C GLN A 407 -4.57 -4.33 3.48
N TRP A 408 -5.17 -3.24 3.00
CA TRP A 408 -6.51 -2.82 3.44
C TRP A 408 -7.59 -3.79 2.96
N GLY A 409 -7.42 -4.36 1.77
CA GLY A 409 -8.28 -5.42 1.26
C GLY A 409 -8.22 -6.69 2.10
N ALA A 410 -7.02 -7.14 2.48
CA ALA A 410 -6.80 -8.27 3.39
C ALA A 410 -7.45 -8.05 4.77
N ASN A 411 -7.33 -6.83 5.33
CA ASN A 411 -8.01 -6.47 6.57
C ASN A 411 -9.53 -6.51 6.43
N GLY A 412 -10.05 -6.06 5.29
CA GLY A 412 -11.48 -6.10 4.99
C GLY A 412 -12.02 -7.52 4.91
N MET A 413 -11.32 -8.40 4.20
CA MET A 413 -11.63 -9.83 4.14
C MET A 413 -11.58 -10.47 5.53
N ALA A 414 -10.53 -10.22 6.31
CA ALA A 414 -10.41 -10.79 7.66
C ALA A 414 -11.57 -10.36 8.57
N LYS A 415 -12.00 -9.09 8.51
CA LYS A 415 -13.19 -8.59 9.23
C LYS A 415 -14.50 -9.24 8.78
N GLU A 416 -14.56 -9.77 7.57
CA GLU A 416 -15.69 -10.56 7.07
C GLU A 416 -15.55 -12.07 7.39
N GLY A 417 -14.54 -12.46 8.15
CA GLY A 417 -14.33 -13.83 8.62
C GLY A 417 -13.55 -14.73 7.65
N TYR A 418 -12.91 -14.16 6.62
CA TYR A 418 -12.03 -14.93 5.74
C TYR A 418 -10.74 -15.28 6.48
N THR A 419 -10.37 -16.55 6.41
CA THR A 419 -9.12 -17.05 6.99
C THR A 419 -7.90 -16.52 6.23
N THR A 420 -6.73 -16.52 6.88
CA THR A 420 -5.44 -16.18 6.25
C THR A 420 -5.21 -16.86 4.90
N THR A 421 -5.53 -18.16 4.78
CA THR A 421 -5.30 -18.90 3.53
C THR A 421 -6.24 -18.48 2.40
N GLN A 422 -7.49 -18.12 2.73
CA GLN A 422 -8.45 -17.61 1.76
C GLN A 422 -8.04 -16.22 1.26
N ILE A 423 -7.57 -15.36 2.17
CA ILE A 423 -7.01 -14.04 1.81
C ILE A 423 -5.87 -14.20 0.81
N LEU A 424 -4.88 -15.05 1.12
CA LEU A 424 -3.72 -15.23 0.24
C LEU A 424 -4.09 -15.88 -1.10
N LYS A 425 -4.95 -16.90 -1.10
CA LYS A 425 -5.42 -17.53 -2.35
C LYS A 425 -6.28 -16.61 -3.22
N HIS A 426 -6.94 -15.61 -2.62
CA HIS A 426 -7.67 -14.58 -3.35
C HIS A 426 -6.71 -13.67 -4.13
N TYR A 427 -5.66 -13.17 -3.48
CA TYR A 427 -4.72 -12.23 -4.10
C TYR A 427 -3.64 -12.88 -4.97
N TYR A 428 -3.30 -14.14 -4.71
CA TYR A 428 -2.27 -14.87 -5.45
C TYR A 428 -2.86 -16.11 -6.13
N THR A 429 -3.04 -16.04 -7.45
CA THR A 429 -3.76 -17.08 -8.20
C THR A 429 -2.96 -18.38 -8.28
N GLY A 430 -3.59 -19.50 -7.89
CA GLY A 430 -3.02 -20.84 -8.07
C GLY A 430 -1.83 -21.16 -7.17
N ILE A 431 -1.62 -20.42 -6.09
CA ILE A 431 -0.57 -20.71 -5.11
C ILE A 431 -0.86 -21.97 -4.30
N SER A 432 0.20 -22.52 -3.72
CA SER A 432 0.18 -23.50 -2.64
C SER A 432 0.97 -22.98 -1.45
N PHE A 433 0.85 -23.67 -0.31
CA PHE A 433 1.61 -23.35 0.91
C PHE A 433 2.63 -24.45 1.19
N GLN A 434 3.82 -24.06 1.64
CA GLN A 434 4.90 -24.97 2.03
C GLN A 434 5.62 -24.45 3.27
N GLN A 435 6.35 -25.33 3.95
CA GLN A 435 7.31 -24.94 4.97
C GLN A 435 8.63 -24.50 4.32
N ALA A 436 9.16 -23.37 4.73
CA ALA A 436 10.44 -22.88 4.28
C ALA A 436 11.55 -23.87 4.69
N GLY A 437 12.30 -24.36 3.70
CA GLY A 437 13.36 -25.34 3.92
C GLY A 437 13.05 -26.78 3.46
N GLN A 438 11.82 -27.04 2.99
CA GLN A 438 11.48 -28.28 2.28
C GLN A 438 11.70 -28.17 0.77
#